data_AF-A0A8J5LTW4-F1
#
_entry.id   AF-A0A8J5LTW4-F1
#
_cell.length_a   1.000
_cell.length_b   1.000
_cell.length_c   1.000
_cell.angle_alpha   90.00
_cell.angle_beta   90.00
_cell.angle_gamma   90.00
#
_symmetry.space_group_name_H-M   'P 1'
#
loop_
_entity.id
_entity.type
_entity.pdbx_description
1 polymer ?
#
loop_
_entity_poly.entity_id
_entity_poly.type
_entity_poly.pdbx_seq_one_letter_code
_entity_poly.pdbx_strand_id
1 'polypeptide(L)'
;MLLLLILLVLCTLLVFMGFDNSWRMGITKERTSHCFAPSDQKTQEFHMVTMMQDLAASLLMEFEKWVLRSESSGTILKTPLDSQSSLGAEEFIKAKKRRLARAQKTIGDFCLLAGSPVDANAHYSTSIDLARLTGDVFWHAGALEVTICALLVDRMDYKDPVLEEEVKYCYYTVIQLYRRSYLQDNVQQYTK
;
A
#
# COMPACT_ATOMS: atom_id res chain seq x y z
N MET A 1 12.63 8.67 -9.27
CA MET A 1 11.81 8.28 -8.09
C MET A 1 10.97 7.04 -8.34
N LEU A 2 10.18 6.94 -9.42
CA LEU A 2 9.42 5.72 -9.74
C LEU A 2 10.31 4.47 -9.85
N LEU A 3 11.51 4.60 -10.42
CA LEU A 3 12.54 3.55 -10.47
C LEU A 3 13.04 3.08 -9.09
N LEU A 4 13.14 3.99 -8.11
CA LEU A 4 13.57 3.67 -6.74
C LEU A 4 12.47 2.93 -5.97
N LEU A 5 11.21 3.29 -6.23
CA LEU A 5 10.03 2.59 -5.72
C LEU A 5 9.86 1.21 -6.36
N ILE A 6 10.08 1.10 -7.67
CA ILE A 6 10.09 -0.19 -8.38
C ILE A 6 11.25 -1.07 -7.88
N LEU A 7 12.43 -0.49 -7.62
CA LEU A 7 13.57 -1.20 -7.02
C LEU A 7 13.29 -1.64 -5.58
N LEU A 8 12.57 -0.84 -4.79
CA LEU A 8 12.15 -1.20 -3.42
C LEU A 8 11.14 -2.34 -3.42
N VAL A 9 10.13 -2.28 -4.31
CA VAL A 9 9.12 -3.34 -4.50
C VAL A 9 9.76 -4.62 -5.04
N LEU A 10 10.72 -4.51 -5.97
CA LEU A 10 11.50 -5.66 -6.45
C LEU A 10 12.42 -6.22 -5.36
N CYS A 11 13.03 -5.39 -4.52
CA CYS A 11 13.86 -5.85 -3.41
C CYS A 11 13.03 -6.56 -2.34
N THR A 12 11.86 -6.04 -1.96
CA THR A 12 11.00 -6.72 -0.98
C THR A 12 10.38 -7.98 -1.56
N LEU A 13 9.94 -7.99 -2.83
CA LEU A 13 9.50 -9.21 -3.53
C LEU A 13 10.62 -10.25 -3.69
N LEU A 14 11.86 -9.84 -3.98
CA LEU A 14 13.01 -10.75 -4.06
C LEU A 14 13.41 -11.29 -2.70
N VAL A 15 13.23 -10.52 -1.61
CA VAL A 15 13.48 -11.00 -0.25
C VAL A 15 12.38 -11.97 0.18
N PHE A 16 11.11 -11.70 -0.16
CA PHE A 16 9.98 -12.57 0.21
C PHE A 16 9.87 -13.84 -0.67
N MET A 17 10.18 -13.75 -1.97
CA MET A 17 10.16 -14.91 -2.89
C MET A 17 11.52 -15.64 -3.00
N GLY A 18 12.63 -14.96 -2.71
CA GLY A 18 13.98 -15.51 -2.89
C GLY A 18 14.56 -16.23 -1.67
N PHE A 19 13.93 -16.12 -0.51
CA PHE A 19 14.46 -16.75 0.71
C PHE A 19 14.23 -18.27 0.77
N ASP A 20 13.24 -18.82 0.05
CA ASP A 20 12.80 -20.19 0.34
C ASP A 20 13.51 -21.29 -0.47
N ASN A 21 14.06 -21.03 -1.67
CA ASN A 21 14.44 -22.15 -2.56
C ASN A 21 15.82 -22.14 -3.24
N SER A 22 16.65 -21.09 -3.14
CA SER A 22 17.91 -21.04 -3.93
C SER A 22 19.22 -21.17 -3.14
N TRP A 23 19.21 -21.16 -1.80
CA TRP A 23 20.45 -21.33 -1.00
C TRP A 23 20.72 -22.75 -0.49
N ARG A 24 19.86 -23.72 -0.81
CA ARG A 24 20.02 -25.11 -0.36
C ARG A 24 21.12 -25.90 -1.10
N MET A 25 21.67 -25.37 -2.19
CA MET A 25 22.76 -26.02 -2.95
C MET A 25 23.92 -25.05 -3.15
N GLY A 26 24.85 -25.00 -2.19
CA GLY A 26 26.08 -24.23 -2.36
C GLY A 26 26.88 -23.90 -1.10
N ILE A 27 26.71 -24.60 0.03
CA ILE A 27 27.59 -24.40 1.19
C ILE A 27 28.76 -25.37 1.12
N THR A 28 29.72 -25.04 0.26
CA THR A 28 31.13 -25.38 0.49
C THR A 28 31.95 -24.16 0.11
N LYS A 29 32.14 -23.24 1.07
CA LYS A 29 33.42 -22.63 1.43
C LYS A 29 33.16 -21.48 2.40
N GLU A 30 33.77 -21.61 3.57
CA GLU A 30 33.88 -20.63 4.64
C GLU A 30 33.92 -19.19 4.11
N ARG A 31 32.83 -18.47 4.31
CA ARG A 31 32.82 -17.01 4.33
C ARG A 31 32.07 -16.59 5.57
N THR A 32 32.83 -16.31 6.62
CA THR A 32 32.36 -15.52 7.75
C THR A 32 31.84 -14.20 7.18
N SER A 33 30.51 -14.05 7.15
CA SER A 33 29.84 -12.80 6.86
C SER A 33 30.19 -11.81 7.98
N HIS A 34 31.30 -11.09 7.82
CA HIS A 34 31.92 -10.20 8.82
C HIS A 34 31.01 -9.08 9.33
N CYS A 35 29.87 -8.84 8.68
CA CYS A 35 28.86 -7.87 9.13
C CYS A 35 27.92 -8.41 10.22
N PHE A 36 27.92 -9.72 10.49
CA PHE A 36 27.10 -10.35 11.50
C PHE A 36 27.99 -11.06 12.53
N ALA A 37 27.63 -10.97 13.80
CA ALA A 37 28.29 -11.75 14.85
C ALA A 37 28.19 -13.24 14.49
N PRO A 38 29.22 -14.06 14.80
CA PRO A 38 29.15 -15.50 14.59
C PRO A 38 27.97 -16.04 15.40
N SER A 39 26.94 -16.51 14.69
CA SER A 39 25.72 -17.00 15.28
C SER A 39 25.13 -18.13 14.44
N ASP A 40 24.25 -18.91 15.04
CA ASP A 40 23.52 -19.96 14.33
C ASP A 40 22.73 -19.35 13.17
N GLN A 41 22.56 -20.12 12.09
CA GLN A 41 21.87 -19.67 10.89
C GLN A 41 20.51 -19.04 11.19
N LYS A 42 19.71 -19.64 12.09
CA LYS A 42 18.41 -19.11 12.51
C LYS A 42 18.49 -17.72 13.16
N THR A 43 19.52 -17.50 13.97
CA THR A 43 19.76 -16.21 14.62
C THR A 43 20.18 -15.16 13.61
N GLN A 44 21.01 -15.54 12.63
CA GLN A 44 21.39 -14.66 11.53
C GLN A 44 20.18 -14.29 10.64
N GLU A 45 19.32 -15.25 10.32
CA GLU A 45 18.07 -15.05 9.57
C GLU A 45 17.14 -14.07 10.31
N PHE A 46 16.94 -14.29 11.61
CA PHE A 46 16.16 -13.37 12.46
C PHE A 46 16.75 -11.95 12.45
N HIS A 47 18.06 -11.81 12.66
CA HIS A 47 18.71 -10.49 12.62
C HIS A 47 18.56 -9.80 11.27
N MET A 48 18.69 -10.53 10.16
CA MET A 48 18.49 -9.97 8.82
C MET A 48 17.05 -9.47 8.64
N VAL A 49 16.05 -10.27 9.04
CA VAL A 49 14.64 -9.88 8.95
C VAL A 49 14.38 -8.60 9.75
N THR A 50 14.81 -8.55 11.02
CA THR A 50 14.61 -7.36 11.86
C THR A 50 15.32 -6.13 11.30
N MET A 51 16.57 -6.25 10.86
CA MET A 51 17.30 -5.12 10.25
C MET A 51 16.63 -4.61 8.98
N MET A 52 16.10 -5.51 8.14
CA MET A 52 15.39 -5.11 6.92
C MET A 52 14.05 -4.44 7.22
N GLN A 53 13.33 -4.90 8.24
CA GLN A 53 12.10 -4.27 8.72
C GLN A 53 12.36 -2.87 9.29
N ASP A 54 13.39 -2.71 10.13
CA ASP A 54 13.78 -1.41 10.69
C ASP A 54 14.19 -0.40 9.60
N LEU A 55 14.92 -0.88 8.58
CA LEU A 55 15.28 -0.08 7.42
C LEU A 55 14.04 0.33 6.62
N ALA A 56 13.12 -0.62 6.36
CA ALA A 56 11.88 -0.35 5.65
C ALA A 56 11.04 0.69 6.41
N ALA A 57 10.87 0.53 7.72
CA ALA A 57 10.14 1.48 8.56
C ALA A 57 10.76 2.88 8.53
N SER A 58 12.08 2.98 8.62
CA SER A 58 12.80 4.26 8.55
C SER A 58 12.62 4.96 7.20
N LEU A 59 12.70 4.22 6.10
CA LEU A 59 12.47 4.72 4.75
C LEU A 59 11.01 5.15 4.54
N LEU A 60 10.05 4.37 5.04
CA LEU A 60 8.62 4.69 4.95
C LEU A 60 8.26 5.92 5.75
N MET A 61 8.82 6.08 6.95
CA MET A 61 8.62 7.27 7.76
C MET A 61 9.13 8.53 7.05
N GLU A 62 10.32 8.49 6.45
CA GLU A 62 10.81 9.62 5.66
C GLU A 62 9.98 9.85 4.41
N PHE A 63 9.60 8.79 3.69
CA PHE A 63 8.71 8.90 2.52
C PHE A 63 7.38 9.57 2.87
N GLU A 64 6.74 9.17 3.97
CA GLU A 64 5.51 9.80 4.44
C GLU A 64 5.70 11.29 4.71
N LYS A 65 6.75 11.68 5.45
CA LYS A 65 7.07 13.10 5.70
C LYS A 65 7.20 13.87 4.39
N TRP A 66 7.90 13.32 3.40
CA TRP A 66 8.09 13.93 2.09
C TRP A 66 6.77 14.07 1.33
N VAL A 67 5.96 13.01 1.28
CA VAL A 67 4.67 13.01 0.59
C VAL A 67 3.71 14.02 1.21
N LEU A 68 3.61 14.06 2.55
CA LEU A 68 2.70 14.97 3.26
C LEU A 68 3.17 16.42 3.20
N ARG A 69 4.49 16.68 3.20
CA ARG A 69 5.06 18.05 3.09
C ARG A 69 5.11 18.57 1.66
N SER A 70 5.08 17.70 0.65
CA SER A 70 5.12 18.15 -0.74
C SER A 70 3.93 19.08 -1.04
N GLU A 71 4.23 20.36 -1.26
CA GLU A 71 3.23 21.35 -1.66
C GLU A 71 2.53 20.89 -2.94
N SER A 72 1.26 21.31 -3.08
CA SER A 72 0.36 20.91 -4.16
C SER A 72 0.79 21.27 -5.59
N SER A 73 1.98 21.85 -5.78
CA SER A 73 2.37 22.52 -7.02
C SER A 73 3.07 21.64 -8.06
N GLY A 74 3.25 20.32 -7.85
CA GLY A 74 3.98 19.54 -8.87
C GLY A 74 3.82 18.02 -8.88
N THR A 75 3.56 17.36 -7.75
CA THR A 75 3.44 15.89 -7.70
C THR A 75 1.97 15.47 -7.76
N ILE A 76 1.46 15.54 -8.97
CA ILE A 76 0.07 15.33 -9.29
C ILE A 76 -0.09 13.82 -9.59
N LEU A 77 -0.52 13.05 -8.58
CA LEU A 77 -1.20 11.76 -8.79
C LEU A 77 -2.58 12.07 -9.39
N LYS A 78 -2.58 12.64 -10.61
CA LYS A 78 -3.80 12.92 -11.37
C LYS A 78 -4.26 11.64 -12.01
N THR A 79 -5.51 11.33 -11.77
CA THR A 79 -6.28 10.54 -12.73
C THR A 79 -6.70 11.50 -13.87
N PRO A 80 -6.95 11.01 -15.10
CA PRO A 80 -7.44 11.84 -16.20
C PRO A 80 -8.65 12.74 -15.83
N LEU A 81 -9.43 12.32 -14.84
CA LEU A 81 -10.58 13.03 -14.25
C LEU A 81 -10.22 14.39 -13.61
N ASP A 82 -9.01 14.54 -13.07
CA ASP A 82 -8.59 15.73 -12.30
C ASP A 82 -8.10 16.89 -13.19
N SER A 83 -8.15 16.74 -14.51
CA SER A 83 -7.54 17.66 -15.49
C SER A 83 -8.43 18.82 -15.91
N GLN A 84 -9.73 18.82 -15.56
CA GLN A 84 -10.74 19.54 -16.35
C GLN A 84 -11.61 20.55 -15.58
N SER A 85 -11.09 21.24 -14.58
CA SER A 85 -11.90 22.29 -13.95
C SER A 85 -11.07 23.44 -13.38
N SER A 86 -11.41 24.67 -13.78
CA SER A 86 -11.00 25.90 -13.09
C SER A 86 -11.74 25.93 -11.76
N LEU A 87 -11.07 25.51 -10.69
CA LEU A 87 -11.73 25.22 -9.43
C LEU A 87 -12.06 26.49 -8.64
N GLY A 88 -13.33 26.68 -8.29
CA GLY A 88 -13.71 27.52 -7.15
C GLY A 88 -13.12 26.97 -5.84
N ALA A 89 -13.08 27.79 -4.79
CA ALA A 89 -12.40 27.48 -3.52
C ALA A 89 -12.82 26.14 -2.89
N GLU A 90 -14.11 25.77 -2.99
CA GLU A 90 -14.64 24.51 -2.45
C GLU A 90 -14.11 23.28 -3.20
N GLU A 91 -14.07 23.32 -4.52
CA GLU A 91 -13.59 22.19 -5.32
C GLU A 91 -12.06 22.05 -5.22
N PHE A 92 -11.34 23.16 -4.97
CA PHE A 92 -9.91 23.12 -4.64
C PHE A 92 -9.64 22.40 -3.31
N ILE A 93 -10.47 22.63 -2.28
CA ILE A 93 -10.36 21.92 -1.01
C ILE A 93 -10.65 20.42 -1.21
N LYS A 94 -11.69 20.08 -1.98
CA LYS A 94 -11.98 18.67 -2.32
C LYS A 94 -10.85 18.02 -3.11
N ALA A 95 -10.25 18.70 -4.08
CA ALA A 95 -9.10 18.18 -4.83
C ALA A 95 -7.88 17.91 -3.93
N LYS A 96 -7.59 18.79 -2.97
CA LYS A 96 -6.55 18.54 -1.96
C LYS A 96 -6.85 17.30 -1.12
N LYS A 97 -8.09 17.15 -0.65
CA LYS A 97 -8.53 15.97 0.11
C LYS A 97 -8.46 14.69 -0.72
N ARG A 98 -8.83 14.72 -2.01
CA ARG A 98 -8.69 13.58 -2.94
C ARG A 98 -7.23 13.15 -3.01
N ARG A 99 -6.32 14.09 -3.28
CA ARG A 99 -4.88 13.79 -3.34
C ARG A 99 -4.38 13.16 -2.03
N LEU A 100 -4.76 13.73 -0.89
CA LEU A 100 -4.37 13.19 0.41
C LEU A 100 -4.91 11.77 0.62
N ALA A 101 -6.16 11.49 0.24
CA ALA A 101 -6.73 10.14 0.27
C ALA A 101 -5.88 9.18 -0.58
N ARG A 102 -5.42 9.61 -1.77
CA ARG A 102 -4.61 8.77 -2.65
C ARG A 102 -3.22 8.51 -2.14
N ALA A 103 -2.58 9.53 -1.57
CA ALA A 103 -1.32 9.40 -0.89
C ALA A 103 -1.42 8.40 0.28
N GLN A 104 -2.42 8.57 1.16
CA GLN A 104 -2.63 7.69 2.31
C GLN A 104 -2.84 6.24 1.89
N LYS A 105 -3.64 5.97 0.86
CA LYS A 105 -3.78 4.61 0.33
C LYS A 105 -2.42 4.02 -0.10
N THR A 106 -1.66 4.79 -0.88
CA THR A 106 -0.36 4.35 -1.42
C THR A 106 0.66 4.11 -0.30
N ILE A 107 0.66 4.93 0.76
CA ILE A 107 1.52 4.73 1.94
C ILE A 107 1.13 3.43 2.63
N GLY A 108 -0.18 3.18 2.81
CA GLY A 108 -0.67 1.90 3.33
C GLY A 108 -0.22 0.71 2.49
N ASP A 109 -0.27 0.81 1.16
CA ASP A 109 0.19 -0.26 0.26
C ASP A 109 1.66 -0.60 0.53
N PHE A 110 2.50 0.41 0.79
CA PHE A 110 3.89 0.18 1.15
C PHE A 110 4.08 -0.40 2.56
N CYS A 111 3.29 0.02 3.55
CA CYS A 111 3.30 -0.60 4.88
C CYS A 111 2.95 -2.09 4.79
N LEU A 112 1.96 -2.45 3.96
CA LEU A 112 1.58 -3.84 3.75
C LEU A 112 2.70 -4.63 3.06
N LEU A 113 3.36 -4.06 2.05
CA LEU A 113 4.53 -4.67 1.39
C LEU A 113 5.75 -4.78 2.31
N ALA A 114 5.87 -3.92 3.32
CA ALA A 114 6.89 -4.02 4.36
C ALA A 114 6.53 -5.04 5.46
N GLY A 115 5.38 -5.72 5.34
CA GLY A 115 4.93 -6.73 6.31
C GLY A 115 4.29 -6.16 7.57
N SER A 116 3.84 -4.89 7.56
CA SER A 116 3.10 -4.27 8.66
C SER A 116 1.63 -4.05 8.29
N PRO A 117 0.75 -5.06 8.44
CA PRO A 117 -0.68 -4.92 8.16
C PRO A 117 -1.37 -3.96 9.14
N VAL A 118 -0.87 -3.83 10.37
CA VAL A 118 -1.40 -2.93 11.39
C VAL A 118 -1.24 -1.47 10.98
N ASP A 119 -0.03 -1.07 10.57
CA ASP A 119 0.24 0.31 10.11
C ASP A 119 -0.50 0.60 8.81
N ALA A 120 -0.56 -0.37 7.90
CA ALA A 120 -1.30 -0.26 6.65
C ALA A 120 -2.78 0.08 6.89
N ASN A 121 -3.42 -0.61 7.85
CA ASN A 121 -4.83 -0.38 8.19
C ASN A 121 -5.11 1.03 8.73
N ALA A 122 -4.18 1.64 9.47
CA ALA A 122 -4.33 3.03 9.93
C ALA A 122 -4.36 4.02 8.73
N HIS A 123 -3.47 3.82 7.76
CA HIS A 123 -3.42 4.62 6.54
C HIS A 123 -4.66 4.40 5.64
N TYR A 124 -5.13 3.15 5.49
CA TYR A 124 -6.34 2.86 4.71
C TYR A 124 -7.59 3.48 5.34
N SER A 125 -7.74 3.43 6.66
CA SER A 125 -8.86 4.05 7.38
C SER A 125 -8.95 5.55 7.06
N THR A 126 -7.81 6.24 7.10
CA THR A 126 -7.72 7.67 6.74
C THR A 126 -8.06 7.91 5.27
N SER A 127 -7.61 7.03 4.37
CA SER A 127 -7.94 7.09 2.94
C SER A 127 -9.44 6.92 2.68
N ILE A 128 -10.09 5.95 3.34
CA ILE A 128 -11.53 5.67 3.24
C ILE A 128 -12.34 6.90 3.63
N ASP A 129 -12.03 7.52 4.78
CA ASP A 129 -12.74 8.70 5.25
C ASP A 129 -12.62 9.88 4.28
N LEU A 130 -11.40 10.15 3.79
CA LEU A 130 -11.15 11.23 2.84
C LEU A 130 -11.79 10.98 1.47
N ALA A 131 -11.76 9.74 0.98
CA ALA A 131 -12.37 9.36 -0.29
C ALA A 131 -13.90 9.46 -0.22
N ARG A 132 -14.51 9.05 0.90
CA ARG A 132 -15.94 9.20 1.15
C ARG A 132 -16.38 10.67 1.16
N LEU A 133 -15.61 11.55 1.81
CA LEU A 133 -15.91 13.00 1.89
C LEU A 133 -15.78 13.73 0.55
N THR A 134 -14.95 13.22 -0.35
CA THR A 134 -14.68 13.86 -1.65
C THR A 134 -15.50 13.28 -2.79
N GLY A 135 -16.23 12.20 -2.55
CA GLY A 135 -17.01 11.51 -3.57
C GLY A 135 -16.15 10.75 -4.59
N ASP A 136 -14.87 10.48 -4.28
CA ASP A 136 -13.99 9.68 -5.13
C ASP A 136 -14.33 8.19 -4.96
N VAL A 137 -15.41 7.75 -5.63
CA VAL A 137 -16.00 6.42 -5.47
C VAL A 137 -15.02 5.31 -5.85
N PHE A 138 -14.26 5.51 -6.93
CA PHE A 138 -13.24 4.57 -7.39
C PHE A 138 -12.18 4.34 -6.31
N TRP A 139 -11.68 5.44 -5.74
CA TRP A 139 -10.62 5.36 -4.74
C TRP A 139 -11.10 4.89 -3.37
N HIS A 140 -12.36 5.18 -3.03
CA HIS A 140 -13.02 4.61 -1.86
C HIS A 140 -13.13 3.09 -1.97
N ALA A 141 -13.55 2.56 -3.13
CA ALA A 141 -13.62 1.12 -3.39
C ALA A 141 -12.23 0.48 -3.24
N GLY A 142 -11.21 1.09 -3.84
CA GLY A 142 -9.84 0.62 -3.76
C GLY A 142 -9.27 0.66 -2.34
N ALA A 143 -9.59 1.65 -1.52
CA ALA A 143 -9.11 1.70 -0.14
C ALA A 143 -9.73 0.56 0.71
N LEU A 144 -11.02 0.29 0.52
CA LEU A 144 -11.69 -0.84 1.19
C LEU A 144 -11.12 -2.20 0.78
N GLU A 145 -10.84 -2.39 -0.51
CA GLU A 145 -10.22 -3.63 -1.01
C GLU A 145 -8.89 -3.93 -0.30
N VAL A 146 -8.02 -2.93 -0.15
CA VAL A 146 -6.70 -3.16 0.46
C VAL A 146 -6.79 -3.29 1.98
N THR A 147 -7.79 -2.70 2.65
CA THR A 147 -8.10 -3.02 4.06
C THR A 147 -8.45 -4.49 4.25
N ILE A 148 -9.24 -5.07 3.34
CA ILE A 148 -9.56 -6.51 3.38
C ILE A 148 -8.28 -7.33 3.16
N CYS A 149 -7.41 -6.91 2.23
CA CYS A 149 -6.12 -7.56 2.00
C CYS A 149 -5.23 -7.53 3.26
N ALA A 150 -5.15 -6.39 3.96
CA ALA A 150 -4.40 -6.29 5.21
C ALA A 150 -4.97 -7.18 6.32
N LEU A 151 -6.29 -7.28 6.44
CA LEU A 151 -6.95 -8.21 7.37
C LEU A 151 -6.60 -9.68 7.07
N LEU A 152 -6.56 -10.05 5.79
CA LEU A 152 -6.16 -11.39 5.36
C LEU A 152 -4.69 -11.67 5.68
N VAL A 153 -3.79 -10.73 5.38
CA VAL A 153 -2.35 -10.84 5.65
C VAL A 153 -2.08 -11.01 7.15
N ASP A 154 -2.79 -10.28 8.00
CA ASP A 154 -2.68 -10.36 9.47
C ASP A 154 -3.11 -11.72 10.03
N ARG A 155 -3.97 -12.46 9.31
CA ARG A 155 -4.58 -13.72 9.79
C ARG A 155 -4.28 -14.94 8.92
N MET A 156 -3.26 -14.89 8.04
CA MET A 156 -3.00 -15.95 7.05
C MET A 156 -2.78 -17.35 7.64
N ASP A 157 -2.35 -17.45 8.90
CA ASP A 157 -2.07 -18.73 9.55
C ASP A 157 -3.34 -19.47 10.02
N TYR A 158 -4.52 -18.83 10.01
CA TYR A 158 -5.77 -19.41 10.51
C TYR A 158 -6.86 -19.43 9.43
N LYS A 159 -7.26 -20.66 9.03
CA LYS A 159 -8.47 -20.87 8.21
C LYS A 159 -9.71 -20.77 9.09
N ASP A 160 -10.15 -19.54 9.34
CA ASP A 160 -11.39 -19.26 10.06
C ASP A 160 -12.55 -19.10 9.06
N PRO A 161 -13.56 -19.99 9.08
CA PRO A 161 -14.72 -19.88 8.19
C PRO A 161 -15.53 -18.60 8.43
N VAL A 162 -15.49 -18.01 9.64
CA VAL A 162 -16.15 -16.74 9.95
C VAL A 162 -15.45 -15.58 9.23
N LEU A 163 -14.11 -15.59 9.24
CA LEU A 163 -13.31 -14.62 8.49
C LEU A 163 -13.59 -14.70 6.99
N GLU A 164 -13.74 -15.92 6.45
CA GLU A 164 -14.06 -16.10 5.03
C GLU A 164 -15.42 -15.46 4.66
N GLU A 165 -16.43 -15.61 5.52
CA GLU A 165 -17.75 -14.99 5.31
C GLU A 165 -17.69 -13.46 5.43
N GLU A 166 -16.97 -12.93 6.42
CA GLU A 166 -16.72 -11.50 6.58
C GLU A 166 -16.04 -10.90 5.34
N VAL A 167 -14.99 -11.56 4.84
CA VAL A 167 -14.26 -11.15 3.64
C VAL A 167 -15.18 -11.13 2.42
N LYS A 168 -16.01 -12.17 2.22
CA LYS A 168 -16.99 -12.21 1.12
C LYS A 168 -17.98 -11.05 1.20
N TYR A 169 -18.51 -10.76 2.39
CA TYR A 169 -19.43 -9.65 2.60
C TYR A 169 -18.78 -8.29 2.31
N CYS A 170 -17.55 -8.09 2.77
CA CYS A 170 -16.79 -6.87 2.49
C CYS A 170 -16.52 -6.69 0.99
N TYR A 171 -16.12 -7.75 0.29
CA TYR A 171 -15.92 -7.70 -1.17
C TYR A 171 -17.21 -7.42 -1.95
N TYR A 172 -18.37 -7.89 -1.47
CA TYR A 172 -19.65 -7.52 -2.08
C TYR A 172 -19.82 -6.00 -2.13
N THR A 173 -19.54 -5.30 -1.03
CA THR A 173 -19.59 -3.83 -0.95
C THR A 173 -18.62 -3.17 -1.93
N VAL A 174 -17.37 -3.66 -2.00
CA VAL A 174 -16.33 -3.17 -2.92
C VAL A 174 -16.80 -3.30 -4.38
N ILE A 175 -17.36 -4.44 -4.76
CA ILE A 175 -17.87 -4.68 -6.13
C ILE A 175 -18.99 -3.69 -6.47
N GLN A 176 -19.92 -3.42 -5.55
CA GLN A 176 -20.98 -2.43 -5.79
C GLN A 176 -20.41 -1.02 -5.98
N LEU A 177 -19.37 -0.65 -5.23
CA LEU A 177 -18.71 0.65 -5.39
C LEU A 177 -18.01 0.76 -6.75
N TYR A 178 -17.29 -0.27 -7.19
CA TYR A 178 -16.68 -0.28 -8.53
C TYR A 178 -17.71 -0.18 -9.65
N ARG A 179 -18.82 -0.92 -9.55
CA ARG A 179 -19.93 -0.81 -10.51
C ARG A 179 -20.49 0.60 -10.57
N ARG A 180 -20.68 1.24 -9.41
CA ARG A 180 -21.15 2.63 -9.34
C ARG A 180 -20.16 3.60 -9.97
N SER A 181 -18.85 3.42 -9.73
CA SER A 181 -17.81 4.23 -10.36
C SER A 181 -17.88 4.14 -11.88
N TYR A 182 -17.96 2.92 -12.41
CA TYR A 182 -18.04 2.69 -13.86
C TYR A 182 -19.25 3.38 -14.50
N LEU A 183 -20.41 3.37 -13.83
CA LEU A 183 -21.61 4.06 -14.31
C LEU A 183 -21.43 5.59 -14.31
N GLN A 184 -20.78 6.16 -13.31
CA GLN A 184 -20.50 7.60 -13.26
C GLN A 184 -19.58 8.05 -14.40
N ASP A 185 -18.57 7.25 -14.74
CA ASP A 185 -17.65 7.53 -15.85
C ASP A 185 -18.36 7.54 -17.20
N ASN A 186 -19.27 6.57 -17.43
CA ASN A 186 -20.08 6.52 -18.64
C ASN A 186 -20.99 7.74 -18.77
N VAL A 187 -21.68 8.13 -17.69
CA VAL A 187 -22.54 9.33 -17.70
C VAL A 187 -21.73 10.57 -18.06
N GLN A 188 -20.53 10.75 -17.51
CA GLN A 188 -19.67 11.89 -17.84
C GLN A 188 -19.18 11.92 -19.29
N GLN A 189 -19.05 10.77 -19.96
CA GLN A 189 -18.68 10.72 -21.38
C GLN A 189 -19.81 11.17 -22.31
N TYR A 190 -21.08 10.95 -21.95
CA TYR A 190 -22.22 11.34 -22.78
C TYR A 190 -22.63 12.82 -22.62
N THR A 191 -22.17 13.51 -21.59
CA THR A 191 -22.49 14.92 -21.32
C THR A 191 -21.43 15.91 -21.80
N LYS A 192 -20.37 15.43 -22.46
CA LYS A 192 -19.35 16.25 -23.15
C LYS A 192 -19.66 16.36 -24.63
#